data_AF-A0AAV0UU15-F1
#
_entry.id   AF-A0AAV0UU15-F1
#
_cell.length_a   1.000
_cell.length_b   1.000
_cell.length_c   1.000
_cell.angle_alpha   90.00
_cell.angle_beta   90.00
_cell.angle_gamma   90.00
#
_symmetry.space_group_name_H-M   'P 1'
#
loop_
_entity.id
_entity.type
_entity.pdbx_description
1 polymer ?
#
loop_
_entity_poly.entity_id
_entity_poly.type
_entity_poly.pdbx_seq_one_letter_code
_entity_poly.pdbx_strand_id
1 'polypeptide(L)'
;MSAMATGFMNAFQVLTPVRNFGVGKRVTRGIWSKYAEPSYWEVVRILPSPDLKHGKVFGRFTFRGKTDSKVKRMNGVLKKDWSLIEM
;
A
#
# COMPACT_ATOMS: atom_id res chain seq x y z
N MET A 1 -11.83 16.32 1.71
CA MET A 1 -10.64 15.94 2.51
C MET A 1 -10.90 14.54 3.06
N SER A 2 -10.45 13.49 2.36
CA SER A 2 -10.75 12.12 2.78
C SER A 2 -9.90 11.76 4.00
N ALA A 3 -10.57 11.38 5.09
CA ALA A 3 -9.93 10.92 6.32
C ALA A 3 -9.24 9.57 6.03
N MET A 4 -7.93 9.59 5.84
CA MET A 4 -7.14 8.37 5.71
C MET A 4 -7.14 7.66 7.06
N ALA A 5 -7.99 6.64 7.21
CA ALA A 5 -8.04 5.80 8.39
C ALA A 5 -6.63 5.29 8.72
N THR A 6 -6.18 5.51 9.96
CA THR A 6 -5.01 4.84 10.54
C THR A 6 -5.33 3.35 10.62
N GLY A 7 -4.99 2.59 9.59
CA GLY A 7 -5.29 1.16 9.54
C GLY A 7 -4.41 0.39 10.52
N PHE A 8 -5.00 -0.36 11.45
CA PHE A 8 -4.30 -1.33 12.30
C PHE A 8 -3.86 -2.60 11.54
N MET A 9 -3.88 -2.54 10.21
CA MET A 9 -3.68 -3.66 9.29
C MET A 9 -2.34 -3.55 8.59
N ASN A 10 -1.74 -4.70 8.30
CA ASN A 10 -0.58 -4.77 7.42
C ASN A 10 -1.00 -4.79 5.94
N ALA A 11 -0.04 -4.61 5.03
CA ALA A 11 -0.33 -4.54 3.60
C ALA A 11 -1.02 -5.81 3.07
N PHE A 12 -0.71 -7.00 3.61
CA PHE A 12 -1.36 -8.24 3.20
C PHE A 12 -2.79 -8.32 3.72
N GLN A 13 -3.07 -7.92 4.95
CA GLN A 13 -4.43 -7.85 5.49
C GLN A 13 -5.32 -6.89 4.70
N VAL A 14 -4.73 -5.81 4.17
CA VAL A 14 -5.43 -4.85 3.29
C VAL A 14 -5.62 -5.41 1.88
N LEU A 15 -4.61 -6.05 1.31
CA LEU A 15 -4.58 -6.42 -0.11
C LEU A 15 -5.20 -7.80 -0.39
N THR A 16 -5.03 -8.78 0.49
CA THR A 16 -5.46 -10.17 0.22
C THR A 16 -6.97 -10.35 0.11
N PRO A 17 -7.83 -9.62 0.85
CA PRO A 17 -9.28 -9.70 0.68
C PRO A 17 -9.78 -9.01 -0.61
N VAL A 18 -8.96 -8.17 -1.25
CA VAL A 18 -9.32 -7.42 -2.44
C VAL A 18 -9.19 -8.30 -3.67
N ARG A 19 -10.10 -8.15 -4.64
CA ARG A 19 -10.06 -8.87 -5.92
C ARG A 19 -8.66 -8.76 -6.56
N ASN A 20 -8.13 -9.89 -7.01
CA ASN A 20 -6.79 -10.00 -7.60
C ASN A 20 -5.69 -9.45 -6.67
N PHE A 21 -5.84 -9.67 -5.36
CA PHE A 21 -4.92 -9.24 -4.32
C PHE A 21 -4.56 -7.74 -4.38
N GLY A 22 -5.52 -6.91 -4.80
CA GLY A 22 -5.36 -5.46 -4.86
C GLY A 22 -4.40 -4.95 -5.95
N VAL A 23 -4.05 -5.77 -6.95
CA VAL A 23 -3.29 -5.27 -8.11
C VAL A 23 -4.08 -4.15 -8.82
N GLY A 24 -3.39 -3.04 -9.10
CA GLY A 24 -3.97 -1.80 -9.65
C GLY A 24 -4.57 -0.87 -8.60
N LYS A 25 -4.70 -1.30 -7.33
CA LYS A 25 -5.16 -0.44 -6.24
C LYS A 25 -4.01 0.34 -5.63
N ARG A 26 -4.37 1.46 -4.98
CA ARG A 26 -3.43 2.30 -4.25
C ARG A 26 -3.55 2.05 -2.76
N VAL A 27 -2.42 1.96 -2.07
CA VAL A 27 -2.34 1.82 -0.62
C VAL A 27 -1.44 2.90 -0.03
N THR A 28 -1.81 3.41 1.14
CA THR A 28 -1.06 4.43 1.85
C THR A 28 -0.65 3.95 3.24
N ARG A 29 0.26 4.69 3.87
CA ARG A 29 0.64 4.48 5.26
C ARG A 29 0.18 5.64 6.12
N GLY A 30 -0.28 5.34 7.33
CA GLY A 30 -0.66 6.34 8.33
C GLY A 30 0.45 7.34 8.64
N ILE A 31 1.72 6.93 8.60
CA ILE A 31 2.86 7.85 8.82
C ILE A 31 3.01 8.96 7.77
N TRP A 32 2.32 8.85 6.63
CA TRP A 32 2.34 9.85 5.57
C TRP A 32 1.22 10.89 5.69
N SER A 33 0.26 10.71 6.60
CA SER A 33 -0.84 11.66 6.82
C SER A 33 -0.38 13.06 7.24
N LYS A 34 0.84 13.17 7.78
CA LYS A 34 1.48 14.44 8.15
C LYS A 34 1.86 15.32 6.96
N TYR A 35 1.87 14.78 5.75
CA TYR A 35 2.18 15.53 4.53
C TYR A 35 0.89 15.95 3.84
N ALA A 36 0.82 17.20 3.38
CA ALA A 36 -0.31 17.69 2.61
C ALA A 36 -0.38 17.03 1.23
N GLU A 37 0.77 16.70 0.65
CA GLU A 37 0.85 16.08 -0.67
C GLU A 37 0.65 14.55 -0.57
N PRO A 38 0.01 13.92 -1.58
CA PRO A 38 -0.35 12.52 -1.51
C PRO A 38 0.91 11.63 -1.53
N SER A 39 0.90 10.61 -0.67
CA SER A 39 1.91 9.55 -0.69
C SER A 39 1.24 8.18 -0.66
N TYR A 40 1.59 7.32 -1.61
CA TYR A 40 0.98 6.01 -1.78
C TYR A 40 1.85 5.09 -2.62
N TRP A 41 1.52 3.80 -2.58
CA TRP A 41 1.98 2.80 -3.53
C TRP A 41 0.83 2.38 -4.43
N GLU A 42 1.06 2.36 -5.73
CA GLU A 42 0.20 1.68 -6.69
C GLU A 42 0.70 0.24 -6.84
N VAL A 43 -0.11 -0.73 -6.45
CA VAL A 43 0.29 -2.16 -6.44
C VAL A 43 0.32 -2.69 -7.87
N VAL A 44 1.47 -3.21 -8.28
CA VAL A 44 1.67 -3.78 -9.62
C VAL A 44 1.75 -5.30 -9.56
N ARG A 45 2.36 -5.86 -8.51
CA ARG A 45 2.50 -7.31 -8.33
C ARG A 45 2.61 -7.65 -6.85
N ILE A 46 2.00 -8.78 -6.46
CA ILE A 46 2.08 -9.32 -5.11
C ILE A 46 2.37 -10.81 -5.17
N LEU A 47 3.26 -11.25 -4.27
CA LEU A 47 3.68 -12.64 -4.08
C LEU A 47 3.45 -12.96 -2.59
N PRO A 48 2.22 -13.31 -2.20
CA PRO A 48 1.93 -13.67 -0.82
C PRO A 48 2.53 -15.04 -0.49
N SER A 49 2.85 -15.27 0.78
CA SER A 49 3.12 -16.61 1.31
C SER A 49 1.86 -17.49 1.27
N PRO A 50 1.99 -18.81 1.35
CA PRO A 50 0.84 -19.73 1.35
C PRO A 50 -0.18 -19.44 2.47
N ASP A 51 0.26 -18.88 3.60
CA ASP A 51 -0.61 -18.50 4.72
C ASP A 51 -1.25 -17.11 4.56
N LEU A 52 -0.93 -16.39 3.47
CA LEU A 52 -1.42 -15.04 3.13
C LEU A 52 -1.07 -13.94 4.14
N LYS A 53 -0.18 -14.19 5.11
CA LYS A 53 0.14 -13.21 6.18
C LYS A 53 1.35 -12.34 5.86
N HIS A 54 2.20 -12.76 4.93
CA HIS A 54 3.42 -12.05 4.56
C HIS A 54 3.79 -12.32 3.09
N GLY A 55 4.97 -11.85 2.65
CA GLY A 55 5.46 -12.06 1.29
C GLY A 55 6.17 -10.85 0.70
N LYS A 56 6.04 -10.70 -0.62
CA LYS A 56 6.62 -9.57 -1.36
C LYS A 56 5.53 -8.82 -2.11
N VAL A 57 5.53 -7.49 -1.97
CA VAL A 57 4.67 -6.61 -2.78
C VAL A 57 5.56 -5.67 -3.58
N PHE A 58 5.19 -5.44 -4.84
CA PHE A 58 5.87 -4.55 -5.77
C PHE A 58 4.88 -3.53 -6.30
N GLY A 59 5.32 -2.28 -6.42
CA GLY A 59 4.48 -1.20 -6.88
C GLY A 59 5.27 0.00 -7.36
N ARG A 60 4.54 0.99 -7.89
CA ARG A 60 5.07 2.33 -8.14
C ARG A 60 4.87 3.17 -6.90
N PHE A 61 5.93 3.86 -6.47
CA PHE A 61 5.87 4.69 -5.27
C PHE A 61 5.66 6.14 -5.66
N THR A 62 4.66 6.77 -5.07
CA THR A 62 4.48 8.22 -5.10
C THR A 62 4.74 8.74 -3.70
N PHE A 63 5.70 9.65 -3.57
CA PHE A 63 5.98 10.33 -2.31
C PHE A 63 5.82 11.83 -2.47
N ARG A 64 4.94 12.41 -1.67
CA ARG A 64 4.60 13.83 -1.68
C ARG A 64 4.35 14.36 -3.11
N GLY A 65 3.48 13.66 -3.84
CA GLY A 65 3.12 13.98 -5.22
C GLY A 65 4.16 13.62 -6.29
N LYS A 66 5.35 13.14 -5.93
CA LYS A 66 6.38 12.73 -6.90
C LYS A 66 6.37 11.22 -7.09
N THR A 67 6.03 10.78 -8.30
CA THR A 67 5.97 9.37 -8.67
C THR A 67 7.31 8.89 -9.22
N ASP A 68 7.80 7.77 -8.70
CA ASP A 68 8.96 7.08 -9.23
C ASP A 68 8.61 6.35 -10.54
N SER A 69 9.46 6.45 -11.55
CA SER A 69 9.25 5.79 -12.84
C SER A 69 9.43 4.27 -12.76
N LYS A 70 10.16 3.77 -11.75
CA LYS A 70 10.48 2.35 -11.62
C LYS A 70 9.54 1.66 -10.63
N VAL A 71 9.13 0.45 -10.99
CA VAL A 71 8.47 -0.46 -10.05
C VAL A 71 9.52 -0.95 -9.05
N LYS A 72 9.20 -0.84 -7.76
CA LYS A 72 10.09 -1.22 -6.66
C LYS A 72 9.37 -2.15 -5.70
N ARG A 73 10.16 -2.90 -4.92
CA ARG A 73 9.63 -3.67 -3.79
C ARG A 73 9.18 -2.71 -2.70
N MET A 74 7.97 -2.92 -2.19
CA MET A 74 7.44 -2.17 -1.05
C MET A 74 8.21 -2.52 0.22
N ASN A 75 8.57 -1.49 0.98
CA ASN A 75 9.25 -1.62 2.26
C ASN A 75 8.23 -1.59 3.41
N GLY A 76 8.50 -2.31 4.50
CA GLY A 76 7.66 -2.25 5.71
C GLY A 76 6.24 -2.81 5.54
N VAL A 77 6.03 -3.76 4.61
CA VAL A 77 4.71 -4.36 4.30
C VAL A 77 4.03 -5.04 5.50
N LEU A 78 4.78 -5.38 6.56
CA LEU A 78 4.25 -5.98 7.79
C LEU A 78 3.92 -4.96 8.89
N LYS A 79 4.23 -3.67 8.71
CA LYS A 79 3.83 -2.63 9.66
C LYS A 79 2.31 -2.50 9.67
N LYS A 80 1.71 -2.21 10.82
CA LYS A 80 0.26 -2.14 11.00
C LYS A 80 -0.23 -0.70 10.88
N ASP A 81 0.07 -0.10 9.75
CA ASP A 81 -0.29 1.29 9.43
C ASP A 81 -0.72 1.45 7.97
N TRP A 82 -1.10 0.35 7.30
CA TRP A 82 -1.52 0.37 5.90
C TRP A 82 -3.03 0.49 5.75
N SER A 83 -3.44 1.23 4.73
CA SER A 83 -4.86 1.40 4.34
C SER A 83 -4.98 1.47 2.82
N LEU A 84 -6.12 1.03 2.29
CA LEU A 84 -6.46 1.19 0.88
C LEU A 84 -6.93 2.62 0.63
N ILE A 85 -6.49 3.24 -0.46
CA ILE A 85 -7.07 4.49 -0.95
C ILE A 85 -8.23 4.10 -1.86
N GLU A 86 -9.45 4.23 -1.36
CA GLU A 86 -10.63 4.25 -2.22
C GLU A 86 -10.65 5.60 -2.96
N MET A 87 -10.70 5.54 -4.29
CA MET A 87 -11.00 6.69 -5.16
C MET A 87 -12.49 6.70 -5.43
#